data_AF-A0A0S7ZPC0-F1
#
_entry.id   AF-A0A0S7ZPC0-F1
#
_cell.length_a   1.000
_cell.length_b   1.000
_cell.length_c   1.000
_cell.angle_alpha   90.00
_cell.angle_beta   90.00
_cell.angle_gamma   90.00
#
_symmetry.space_group_name_H-M   'P 1'
#
loop_
_entity.id
_entity.type
_entity.pdbx_description
1 polymer ?
#
loop_
_entity_poly.entity_id
_entity_poly.type
_entity_poly.pdbx_seq_one_letter_code
_entity_poly.pdbx_strand_id
1 'polypeptide(L)' 'MGTKDILAPKKGALVCNESIDEFSQGIITLLRDKQLRNKLSREALEYVKTWSAPSMAKKLVNFYEHIIHSQ' A
#
# COMPACT_ATOMS: atom_id res chain seq x y z
N MET A 1 8.43 -10.07 -0.32
CA MET A 1 7.27 -9.16 -0.44
C MET A 1 6.00 -9.99 -0.31
N GLY A 2 5.30 -9.87 0.81
CA GLY A 2 4.00 -10.50 1.02
C GLY A 2 2.86 -9.48 0.90
N THR A 3 1.62 -9.95 0.80
CA THR A 3 0.39 -9.12 0.76
C THR A 3 0.37 -8.07 1.87
N LYS A 4 0.86 -8.42 3.07
CA LYS A 4 0.98 -7.51 4.21
C LYS A 4 1.85 -6.28 3.89
N ASP A 5 2.97 -6.46 3.20
CA ASP A 5 3.88 -5.36 2.84
C ASP A 5 3.23 -4.43 1.80
N ILE A 6 2.42 -5.00 0.89
CA ILE A 6 1.69 -4.26 -0.14
C ILE A 6 0.58 -3.41 0.49
N LEU A 7 -0.13 -3.97 1.47
CA LEU A 7 -1.34 -3.37 2.05
C LEU A 7 -1.07 -2.52 3.29
N ALA A 8 0.09 -2.64 3.95
CA ALA A 8 0.46 -1.87 5.14
C ALA A 8 0.28 -0.33 4.99
N PRO A 9 0.56 0.28 3.82
CA PRO A 9 0.33 1.72 3.61
C PRO A 9 -1.14 2.13 3.52
N LYS A 10 -2.08 1.16 3.50
CA LYS A 10 -3.53 1.38 3.36
C LYS A 10 -3.92 2.19 2.12
N LYS A 11 -3.13 2.08 1.05
CA LYS A 11 -3.39 2.72 -0.24
C LYS A 11 -4.03 1.71 -1.18
N GLY A 12 -5.26 1.97 -1.61
CA GLY A 12 -5.98 1.06 -2.51
C GLY A 12 -6.78 -0.04 -1.84
N ALA A 13 -6.75 -0.15 -0.51
CA ALA A 13 -7.53 -1.14 0.23
C ALA A 13 -8.00 -0.57 1.56
N LEU A 14 -9.19 -0.98 1.98
CA LEU A 14 -9.66 -0.82 3.35
C LEU A 14 -9.21 -2.06 4.15
N VAL A 15 -8.15 -1.90 4.94
CA VAL A 15 -7.59 -3.00 5.75
C VAL A 15 -8.28 -3.04 7.11
N CYS A 16 -8.87 -4.17 7.45
CA CYS A 16 -9.48 -4.48 8.74
C CYS A 16 -8.62 -5.48 9.53
N ASN A 17 -8.92 -5.66 10.82
CA ASN A 17 -8.34 -6.75 11.59
C ASN A 17 -8.92 -8.10 11.13
N GLU A 18 -8.33 -9.20 11.61
CA GLU A 18 -8.82 -10.56 11.36
C GLU A 18 -10.07 -10.83 12.20
N SER A 19 -11.18 -10.23 11.77
CA SER A 19 -12.49 -10.33 12.40
C SER A 19 -13.56 -10.39 11.30
N ILE A 20 -14.48 -11.35 11.43
CA ILE A 20 -15.58 -11.53 10.48
C ILE A 20 -16.47 -10.28 10.46
N ASP A 21 -16.72 -9.69 11.63
CA ASP A 21 -17.59 -8.52 11.76
C ASP A 21 -16.94 -7.28 11.14
N GLU A 22 -15.65 -7.04 11.43
CA GLU A 22 -14.92 -5.91 10.84
C GLU A 22 -14.80 -6.04 9.32
N PHE A 23 -14.52 -7.26 8.83
CA PHE A 23 -14.43 -7.53 7.41
C PHE A 23 -15.77 -7.28 6.71
N SER A 24 -16.86 -7.85 7.24
CA SER A 24 -18.22 -7.67 6.73
C SER A 24 -18.62 -6.19 6.68
N GLN A 25 -18.36 -5.46 7.76
CA GLN A 25 -18.64 -4.03 7.83
C GLN A 25 -17.77 -3.21 6.87
N GLY A 26 -16.50 -3.60 6.70
CA GLY A 26 -15.58 -3.00 5.74
C GLY A 26 -16.08 -3.14 4.30
N ILE A 27 -16.57 -4.33 3.93
CA ILE A 27 -17.17 -4.57 2.61
C ILE A 27 -18.42 -3.70 2.41
N ILE A 28 -19.34 -3.67 3.38
CA ILE A 28 -20.55 -2.83 3.29
C ILE A 28 -20.17 -1.35 3.12
N THR A 29 -19.21 -0.87 3.91
CA THR A 29 -18.71 0.51 3.83
C THR A 29 -18.14 0.79 2.44
N LEU A 30 -17.28 -0.10 1.95
CA LEU A 30 -16.67 0.05 0.63
C LEU A 30 -17.72 0.03 -0.48
N LEU A 31 -18.76 -0.80 -0.41
CA LEU A 31 -19.81 -0.87 -1.44
C LEU A 31 -20.77 0.33 -1.40
N ARG A 32 -21.05 0.90 -0.23
CA ARG A 32 -21.95 2.05 -0.08
C ARG A 32 -21.27 3.38 -0.37
N ASP A 33 -20.02 3.55 0.05
CA ASP A 33 -19.29 4.81 -0.10
C ASP A 33 -18.48 4.87 -1.42
N LYS A 34 -19.07 5.49 -2.45
CA LYS A 34 -18.42 5.69 -3.75
C LYS A 34 -17.22 6.64 -3.67
N GLN A 35 -17.24 7.62 -2.76
CA GLN A 35 -16.16 8.58 -2.62
C GLN A 35 -14.92 7.91 -2.03
N LEU A 36 -15.11 7.07 -1.01
CA LEU A 36 -14.05 6.25 -0.45
C LEU A 36 -13.43 5.32 -1.50
N ARG A 37 -14.26 4.62 -2.30
CA ARG A 37 -13.75 3.76 -3.39
C ARG A 37 -12.89 4.54 -4.38
N ASN A 38 -13.35 5.70 -4.80
CA ASN A 38 -12.62 6.54 -5.76
C ASN A 38 -11.29 7.04 -5.17
N LYS A 39 -11.29 7.41 -3.88
CA LYS A 39 -10.07 7.82 -3.17
C LYS A 39 -9.06 6.66 -3.13
N LEU A 40 -9.48 5.48 -2.65
CA LEU A 40 -8.61 4.31 -2.57
C LEU A 40 -8.06 3.92 -3.95
N SER A 41 -8.89 3.93 -5.00
CA SER A 41 -8.47 3.64 -6.37
C SER A 41 -7.37 4.60 -6.86
N ARG A 42 -7.51 5.91 -6.60
CA ARG A 42 -6.48 6.90 -6.96
C ARG A 42 -5.18 6.66 -6.19
N GLU A 43 -5.27 6.43 -4.88
CA GLU A 43 -4.11 6.17 -4.03
C GLU A 43 -3.37 4.89 -4.46
N ALA A 44 -4.09 3.85 -4.91
CA ALA A 44 -3.49 2.64 -5.45
C ALA A 44 -2.65 2.92 -6.70
N LEU A 45 -3.20 3.69 -7.64
CA LEU A 45 -2.53 4.06 -8.90
C LEU A 45 -1.32 4.97 -8.67
N GLU A 46 -1.37 5.83 -7.67
CA GLU A 46 -0.20 6.62 -7.28
C GLU A 46 0.86 5.76 -6.60
N TYR A 47 0.44 4.84 -5.72
CA TYR A 47 1.35 4.00 -4.99
C TYR A 47 2.12 3.04 -5.89
N VAL A 48 1.44 2.39 -6.85
CA VAL A 48 2.07 1.41 -7.75
C VAL A 48 3.16 2.04 -8.62
N LYS A 49 3.08 3.35 -8.93
CA LYS A 49 4.17 4.06 -9.66
C LYS A 49 5.50 4.01 -8.91
N THR A 50 5.45 3.92 -7.58
CA THR A 50 6.65 3.82 -6.74
C THR A 50 7.26 2.42 -6.73
N TRP A 51 6.62 1.44 -7.38
CA TRP A 51 6.99 0.01 -7.38
C TRP A 51 7.69 -0.44 -8.67
N SER A 52 7.90 0.46 -9.63
CA SER A 52 8.58 0.10 -10.87
C SER A 52 9.99 -0.45 -10.61
N ALA A 53 10.46 -1.37 -11.44
CA ALA A 53 11.81 -1.94 -11.31
C ALA A 53 12.91 -0.86 -11.18
N PRO A 54 12.88 0.25 -11.96
CA PRO A 54 13.80 1.37 -11.75
C PRO A 54 13.68 2.03 -10.37
N SER A 55 12.46 2.20 -9.86
CA SER A 55 12.24 2.79 -8.53
C SER A 55 12.78 1.89 -7.41
N MET A 56 12.62 0.57 -7.54
CA MET A 56 13.18 -0.39 -6.58
C MET A 56 14.70 -0.44 -6.66
N ALA A 57 15.28 -0.45 -7.86
CA ALA A 57 16.72 -0.41 -8.06
C ALA A 57 17.34 0.84 -7.42
N LYS A 58 16.71 2.01 -7.58
CA LYS A 58 17.16 3.24 -6.93
C LYS A 58 17.11 3.16 -5.40
N LYS A 59 16.07 2.57 -4.82
CA LYS A 59 16.00 2.34 -3.36
C LYS A 59 17.13 1.44 -2.86
N LEU A 60 17.48 0.40 -3.64
CA LEU A 60 18.56 -0.51 -3.29
C LEU A 60 19.93 0.19 -3.34
N VAL A 61 20.19 0.99 -4.38
CA VAL A 61 21.42 1.80 -4.47
C VAL A 61 21.54 2.74 -3.28
N ASN A 62 20.49 3.53 -2.99
CA ASN A 62 20.49 4.46 -1.86
C ASN A 62 20.75 3.75 -0.52
N PHE A 63 20.22 2.53 -0.36
CA PHE A 63 20.46 1.72 0.84
C PHE A 63 21.93 1.30 0.96
N TYR A 64 22.56 0.84 -0.13
CA TYR A 64 23.99 0.50 -0.11
C TYR A 64 24.88 1.71 0.11
N GLU A 65 24.59 2.85 -0.54
CA GLU A 65 25.30 4.11 -0.31
C GLU A 65 25.22 4.53 1.16
N HIS A 66 24.04 4.43 1.78
CA HIS A 66 23.87 4.76 3.19
C HIS A 66 24.74 3.89 4.09
N ILE A 67 24.81 2.57 3.86
CA ILE A 67 25.66 1.65 4.64
C ILE A 67 27.13 1.98 4.47
N ILE A 68 27.58 2.25 3.24
CA ILE A 68 29.00 2.51 2.95
C ILE A 68 29.45 3.84 3.55
N HIS A 69 28.58 4.87 3.54
CA HIS A 69 28.90 6.20 4.04
C HIS A 69 28.56 6.44 5.51
N SER A 70 27.98 5.46 6.21
CA SER A 70 27.68 5.54 7.66
C SER A 70 28.74 4.86 8.55
N GLN A 71 29.93 4.57 7.98
CA GLN A 71 31.15 4.26 8.74
C GLN A 71 31.95 5.53 9.03
#